data_AF-A0A1G0KUQ5-F1
#
_entry.id   AF-A0A1G0KUQ5-F1
#
_cell.length_a   1.000
_cell.length_b   1.000
_cell.length_c   1.000
_cell.angle_alpha   90.00
_cell.angle_beta   90.00
_cell.angle_gamma   90.00
#
_symmetry.space_group_name_H-M   'P 1'
#
loop_
_entity.id
_entity.type
_entity.pdbx_description
1 polymer ?
#
loop_
_entity_poly.entity_id
_entity_poly.type
_entity_poly.pdbx_seq_one_letter_code
_entity_poly.pdbx_strand_id
1 'polypeptide(L)' 'MTAIEVKAAFSVTPADFTHIKHFIEQNPGRVRQGTLIYGGKRPLPFGEHQGTPLWALPLGMFAGG' A
#
# COMPACT_ATOMS: atom_id res chain seq x y z
N MET A 1 10.55 4.74 6.72
CA MET A 1 10.53 4.42 5.28
C MET A 1 9.10 4.15 4.86
N THR A 2 8.78 4.34 3.58
CA THR A 2 7.48 3.98 3.02
C THR A 2 7.71 2.92 1.95
N ALA A 3 7.01 1.79 2.07
CA ALA A 3 7.00 0.76 1.04
C ALA A 3 5.89 1.09 0.05
N ILE A 4 6.23 1.22 -1.23
CA ILE A 4 5.26 1.55 -2.30
C ILE A 4 5.25 0.42 -3.32
N GLU A 5 4.07 -0.09 -3.61
CA GLU A 5 3.81 -1.03 -4.70
C GLU A 5 2.78 -0.42 -5.66
N VAL A 6 2.93 -0.62 -6.97
CA VAL A 6 2.00 -0.09 -7.98
C VAL A 6 1.34 -1.25 -8.70
N LYS A 7 0.01 -1.23 -8.76
CA LYS A 7 -0.79 -2.24 -9.47
C LYS A 7 -1.74 -1.56 -10.45
N ALA A 8 -1.67 -1.94 -11.72
CA ALA A 8 -2.57 -1.46 -12.77
C ALA A 8 -3.93 -2.20 -12.73
N ALA A 9 -4.62 -2.17 -11.58
CA ALA A 9 -5.93 -2.79 -11.39
C ALA A 9 -6.91 -1.85 -10.68
N PHE A 10 -8.19 -1.93 -11.03
CA PHE A 10 -9.26 -1.12 -10.43
C PHE A 10 -9.71 -1.59 -9.04
N SER A 11 -9.38 -2.83 -8.68
CA SER A 11 -9.68 -3.42 -7.38
C SER A 11 -8.41 -3.89 -6.69
N VAL A 12 -8.48 -3.91 -5.36
CA VAL A 12 -7.40 -4.33 -4.46
C VAL A 12 -7.99 -5.23 -3.41
N THR A 13 -7.26 -6.27 -3.05
CA THR A 13 -7.60 -7.22 -2.00
C THR A 13 -6.47 -7.29 -0.96
N PRO A 14 -6.70 -7.84 0.23
CA PRO A 14 -5.64 -7.98 1.23
C PRO A 14 -4.43 -8.82 0.78
N ALA A 15 -4.62 -9.71 -0.19
CA ALA A 15 -3.56 -10.53 -0.78
C ALA A 15 -2.57 -9.71 -1.63
N ASP A 16 -3.00 -8.56 -2.14
CA ASP A 16 -2.16 -7.68 -2.97
C ASP A 16 -1.05 -6.98 -2.16
N PHE A 17 -1.11 -7.03 -0.83
CA PHE A 17 -0.08 -6.48 0.06
C PHE A 17 1.03 -7.48 0.39
N THR A 18 1.09 -8.64 -0.26
CA THR A 18 2.03 -9.72 0.10
C THR A 18 3.49 -9.24 0.10
N HIS A 19 3.93 -8.51 -0.92
CA HIS A 19 5.31 -8.02 -0.98
C HIS A 19 5.58 -6.89 0.02
N ILE A 20 4.63 -5.97 0.19
CA ILE A 20 4.72 -4.92 1.22
C ILE A 20 4.87 -5.54 2.61
N LYS A 21 4.05 -6.55 2.94
CA LYS A 21 4.10 -7.27 4.22
C LYS A 21 5.44 -7.98 4.41
N HIS A 22 5.91 -8.67 3.38
CA HIS A 22 7.23 -9.31 3.40
C HIS A 22 8.36 -8.30 3.62
N PHE A 23 8.29 -7.12 2.99
CA PHE A 23 9.27 -6.07 3.17
C PHE A 23 9.25 -5.47 4.60
N ILE A 24 8.06 -5.33 5.20
CA ILE A 24 7.90 -4.92 6.60
C ILE A 24 8.55 -5.95 7.52
N GLU A 25 8.32 -7.24 7.29
CA GLU A 25 8.92 -8.35 8.06
C GLU A 25 10.45 -8.34 8.00
N GLN A 26 11.03 -8.01 6.84
CA GLN A 26 12.47 -7.87 6.68
C GLN A 26 13.06 -6.61 7.35
N ASN A 27 12.21 -5.62 7.69
CA ASN A 27 12.64 -4.31 8.17
C ASN A 27 11.82 -3.84 9.40
N PRO A 28 11.80 -4.64 10.49
CA PRO A 28 10.93 -4.37 11.65
C PRO A 28 11.22 -3.00 12.26
N GLY A 29 10.17 -2.23 12.52
CA GLY A 29 10.25 -0.88 13.09
C GLY A 29 10.80 0.21 12.16
N ARG A 30 11.21 -0.11 10.92
CA ARG A 30 11.79 0.85 9.97
C ARG A 30 10.79 1.33 8.92
N VAL A 31 9.82 0.49 8.59
CA VAL A 31 8.70 0.84 7.70
C VAL A 31 7.61 1.49 8.54
N ARG A 32 7.18 2.69 8.13
CA ARG A 32 6.13 3.45 8.83
C ARG A 32 4.78 3.42 8.11
N GLN A 33 4.79 2.98 6.85
CA GLN A 33 3.64 2.99 5.97
C GLN A 33 3.86 1.98 4.83
N GLY A 34 2.86 1.16 4.56
CA GLY A 34 2.74 0.37 3.34
C GLY A 34 1.66 0.96 2.43
N THR A 35 2.00 1.26 1.18
CA THR A 35 1.10 1.90 0.22
C THR A 35 1.04 1.12 -1.07
N LEU A 36 -0.15 0.71 -1.48
CA LEU A 36 -0.42 0.15 -2.80
C LEU A 36 -1.14 1.18 -3.67
N ILE A 37 -0.51 1.60 -4.77
CA ILE A 37 -1.12 2.50 -5.75
C ILE A 37 -1.97 1.66 -6.71
N TYR A 38 -3.23 2.05 -6.91
CA TYR A 38 -4.18 1.31 -7.73
C TYR A 38 -5.03 2.20 -8.64
N GLY A 39 -5.69 1.60 -9.63
CA GLY A 39 -6.49 2.31 -10.64
C GLY A 39 -7.89 2.75 -10.19
N GLY A 40 -8.28 2.55 -8.94
CA GLY A 40 -9.58 3.00 -8.44
C GLY A 40 -9.63 4.51 -8.17
N LYS A 41 -10.65 4.94 -7.41
CA LYS A 41 -10.98 6.37 -7.27
C LYS A 41 -10.90 6.90 -5.84
N ARG A 42 -10.79 6.04 -4.82
CA ARG A 42 -10.81 6.45 -3.41
C ARG A 42 -9.70 5.77 -2.60
N PRO A 43 -9.11 6.43 -1.61
CA PRO A 43 -8.27 5.76 -0.63
C PRO A 43 -9.04 4.62 0.07
N LEU A 44 -8.39 3.48 0.27
CA LEU A 44 -8.95 2.33 0.98
C LEU A 44 -8.01 1.92 2.12
N PRO A 45 -8.48 1.85 3.37
CA PRO A 45 -7.69 1.32 4.48
C PRO A 45 -7.66 -0.22 4.43
N PHE A 46 -6.49 -0.81 4.71
CA PHE A 46 -6.29 -2.26 4.76
C PHE A 46 -5.79 -2.76 6.13
N GLY A 47 -5.98 -1.95 7.18
CA GLY A 47 -5.55 -2.24 8.54
C GLY A 47 -4.05 -2.02 8.73
N GLU A 48 -3.44 -2.85 9.58
CA GLU A 48 -2.02 -2.77 9.91
C GLU A 48 -1.34 -4.13 9.78
N HIS A 49 -0.04 -4.13 9.50
CA HIS A 49 0.83 -5.30 9.59
C HIS A 49 2.04 -4.97 10.47
N GLN A 50 2.18 -5.66 11.60
CA GLN A 50 3.22 -5.36 12.61
C GLN A 50 3.26 -3.87 13.04
N GLY A 51 2.10 -3.27 13.28
CA GLY A 51 1.98 -1.84 13.64
C GLY A 51 2.27 -0.87 12.49
N THR A 52 2.48 -1.37 11.26
CA THR A 52 2.63 -0.55 10.07
C THR A 52 1.28 -0.43 9.34
N PRO A 53 0.71 0.77 9.21
CA PRO A 53 -0.55 0.96 8.48
C PRO A 53 -0.42 0.63 6.98
N LEU A 54 -1.44 -0.02 6.44
CA LEU A 54 -1.56 -0.42 5.04
C LEU A 54 -2.70 0.33 4.35
N TRP A 55 -2.39 0.93 3.20
CA TRP A 55 -3.34 1.74 2.44
C TRP A 55 -3.27 1.42 0.95
N ALA A 56 -4.42 1.41 0.28
CA ALA A 56 -4.48 1.51 -1.17
C ALA A 56 -4.85 2.94 -1.58
N LEU A 57 -4.05 3.57 -2.43
CA LEU A 57 -4.24 4.95 -2.87
C LEU A 57 -4.46 5.01 -4.39
N PRO A 58 -5.49 5.74 -4.87
CA PRO A 58 -5.73 5.93 -6.29
C PRO A 58 -4.51 6.55 -7.00
N LEU A 59 -4.15 6.01 -8.17
CA LEU A 59 -3.12 6.60 -9.03
C LEU A 59 -3.43 8.07 -9.35
N GLY A 60 -4.72 8.40 -9.52
CA GLY A 60 -5.18 9.77 -9.77
C GLY A 60 -4.86 10.77 -8.65
N MET A 61 -4.52 10.33 -7.43
CA MET A 61 -4.04 11.25 -6.38
C MET A 61 -2.61 11.74 -6.61
N PHE A 62 -1.84 11.05 -7.45
CA PHE A 62 -0.44 11.37 -7.75
C PHE A 62 -0.26 11.98 -9.15
N ALA A 63 -1.27 11.82 -10.01
CA ALA A 63 -1.34 12.52 -11.28
C ALA A 63 -1.82 13.96 -11.02
N GLY A 64 -0.90 14.84 -10.63
CA GLY A 64 -1.12 16.28 -10.70
C GLY A 64 -1.09 16.72 -12.16
N GLY A 65 -2.25 17.12 -12.67
CA GLY A 65 -2.45 17.67 -14.02
C GLY A 65 -3.82 18.30 -14.13
#